data_AF-A0A258W8T1-F1
#
_entry.id   AF-A0A258W8T1-F1
#
_cell.length_a   1.000
_cell.length_b   1.000
_cell.length_c   1.000
_cell.angle_alpha   90.00
_cell.angle_beta   90.00
_cell.angle_gamma   90.00
#
_symmetry.space_group_name_H-M   'P 1'
#
loop_
_entity.id
_entity.type
_entity.pdbx_description
1 polymer ?
#
loop_
_entity_poly.entity_id
_entity_poly.type
_entity_poly.pdbx_seq_one_letter_code
_entity_poly.pdbx_strand_id
1 'polypeptide(L)' 'MNKYIVFAGVGFELVGLIVVSVFAGEYLEQIKATKGLWVAGLILLSLVGWMIQLVYMLKKTEKQKSENI' A
#
# COMPACT_ATOMS: atom_id res chain seq x y z
N MET A 1 -6.15 -13.91 -15.81
CA MET A 1 -6.63 -13.36 -14.53
C MET A 1 -7.59 -12.21 -14.82
N ASN A 2 -8.80 -12.23 -14.26
CA ASN A 2 -9.83 -11.25 -14.62
C ASN A 2 -9.46 -9.86 -14.07
N LYS A 3 -9.43 -8.82 -14.92
CA LYS A 3 -8.92 -7.47 -14.57
C LYS A 3 -9.60 -6.87 -13.34
N TYR A 4 -10.87 -7.21 -13.12
CA TYR A 4 -11.66 -6.81 -11.96
C TYR A 4 -11.13 -7.34 -10.63
N ILE A 5 -10.59 -8.56 -10.60
CA ILE A 5 -10.04 -9.16 -9.37
C ILE A 5 -8.73 -8.47 -8.97
N VAL A 6 -7.89 -8.14 -9.95
CA VAL A 6 -6.64 -7.40 -9.71
C VAL A 6 -6.95 -6.00 -9.18
N PHE A 7 -7.91 -5.31 -9.81
CA PHE A 7 -8.32 -3.98 -9.38
C PHE A 7 -8.91 -4.00 -7.96
N ALA A 8 -9.78 -4.97 -7.66
CA ALA A 8 -10.34 -5.14 -6.32
C ALA A 8 -9.26 -5.46 -5.28
N GLY A 9 -8.28 -6.31 -5.60
CA GLY A 9 -7.17 -6.64 -4.73
C GLY A 9 -6.29 -5.42 -4.42
N VAL A 10 -5.95 -4.63 -5.43
CA VAL A 10 -5.15 -3.40 -5.28
C VAL A 10 -5.88 -2.35 -4.43
N GLY A 11 -7.20 -2.20 -4.61
CA GLY A 11 -8.01 -1.32 -3.77
C GLY A 11 -8.11 -1.82 -2.32
N PHE A 12 -8.24 -3.14 -2.13
CA PHE A 12 -8.27 -3.74 -0.79
C PHE A 12 -6.95 -3.57 -0.05
N GLU A 13 -5.81 -3.75 -0.75
CA GLU A 13 -4.48 -3.47 -0.19
C GLU A 13 -4.34 -2.03 0.28
N LEU A 14 -4.83 -1.06 -0.50
CA LEU A 14 -4.76 0.35 -0.13
C LEU A 14 -5.56 0.65 1.14
N VAL A 15 -6.78 0.12 1.25
CA VAL A 15 -7.62 0.28 2.46
C VAL A 15 -6.96 -0.39 3.66
N GLY A 16 -6.45 -1.62 3.48
CA GLY A 16 -5.75 -2.36 4.53
C GLY A 16 -4.51 -1.62 5.04
N LEU A 17 -3.70 -1.05 4.12
CA LEU A 17 -2.54 -0.24 4.48
C LEU A 17 -2.95 0.99 5.28
N ILE A 18 -3.97 1.73 4.86
CA ILE A 18 -4.44 2.92 5.61
C ILE A 18 -4.86 2.53 7.03
N VAL A 19 -5.65 1.46 7.20
CA VAL A 19 -6.08 0.99 8.52
C VAL A 19 -4.88 0.61 9.39
N VAL A 20 -3.94 -0.15 8.85
CA VAL A 20 -2.71 -0.55 9.56
C VAL A 20 -1.85 0.67 9.91
N SER A 21 -1.67 1.63 8.99
CA SER A 21 -0.89 2.84 9.23
C SER A 21 -1.51 3.72 10.32
N VAL A 22 -2.84 3.85 10.35
CA VAL A 22 -3.55 4.59 11.40
C VAL A 22 -3.35 3.91 12.75
N PHE A 23 -3.59 2.59 12.82
CA PHE A 23 -3.46 1.85 14.07
C PHE A 23 -2.02 1.85 14.60
N ALA A 24 -1.04 1.65 13.71
CA ALA A 24 0.38 1.72 14.06
C ALA A 24 0.80 3.15 14.44
N GLY A 25 0.29 4.17 13.75
CA GLY A 25 0.56 5.57 14.04
C GLY A 25 0.00 5.99 15.39
N GLU A 26 -1.21 5.59 15.75
CA GLU A 26 -1.79 5.84 17.06
C GLU A 26 -1.03 5.10 18.17
N TYR A 27 -0.58 3.86 17.91
CA TYR A 27 0.26 3.12 18.85
C TYR A 27 1.60 3.82 19.12
N LEU A 28 2.27 4.33 18.08
CA LEU A 28 3.50 5.13 18.23
C LEU A 28 3.24 6.45 18.95
N GLU A 29 2.04 7.00 18.79
CA GLU A 29 1.64 8.24 19.44
C GLU A 29 1.50 8.12 20.95
N GLN A 30 1.19 6.93 21.45
CA GLN A 30 1.19 6.63 22.90
C GLN A 30 2.59 6.69 23.51
N ILE A 31 3.64 6.40 22.73
CA ILE A 31 5.04 6.40 23.20
C ILE A 31 5.59 7.82 23.19
N LYS A 32 5.31 8.59 22.13
CA LYS A 32 5.73 9.98 22.01
C LYS A 32 4.65 10.77 21.30
N ALA A 33 3.90 11.57 22.05
CA ALA A 33 2.83 12.39 21.50
C ALA A 33 3.37 13.45 20.53
N THR A 34 3.14 13.24 19.24
CA THR A 34 3.51 14.11 18.13
C THR A 34 2.30 14.80 17.47
N LYS A 35 1.11 14.73 18.08
CA LYS A 35 -0.13 15.38 17.59
C LYS A 35 -0.56 14.97 16.17
N GLY A 36 -0.46 13.68 15.86
CA GLY A 36 -0.83 13.06 14.58
C GLY A 36 0.30 12.95 13.58
N LEU A 37 1.52 13.39 13.90
CA LEU A 37 2.66 13.37 12.96
C LEU A 37 3.11 11.95 12.64
N TRP A 38 3.10 11.03 13.61
CA TRP A 38 3.38 9.61 13.36
C TRP A 38 2.38 8.97 12.40
N VAL A 39 1.09 9.25 12.59
CA VAL A 39 0.02 8.75 11.72
C VAL A 39 0.20 9.28 10.29
N ALA A 40 0.36 10.60 10.13
CA ALA A 40 0.56 11.21 8.83
C ALA A 40 1.83 10.68 8.14
N GLY A 41 2.94 10.56 8.87
CA GLY A 41 4.20 10.02 8.35
C GLY A 41 4.09 8.57 7.91
N LEU A 42 3.44 7.71 8.71
CA LEU A 42 3.24 6.31 8.37
C LEU A 42 2.32 6.11 7.18
N ILE A 43 1.24 6.89 7.07
CA ILE A 43 0.35 6.85 5.90
C ILE A 43 1.14 7.26 4.65
N LEU A 44 1.94 8.32 4.73
CA LEU A 44 2.73 8.80 3.60
C LEU A 44 3.77 7.76 3.14
N LEU A 45 4.50 7.17 4.10
CA LEU A 45 5.46 6.09 3.83
C LEU A 45 4.78 4.85 3.23
N SER A 46 3.61 4.49 3.75
CA SER A 46 2.83 3.34 3.27
C SER A 46 2.30 3.57 1.86
N LEU A 47 1.86 4.79 1.53
CA LEU A 47 1.47 5.19 0.18
C LEU A 47 2.63 5.08 -0.81
N VAL A 48 3.82 5.58 -0.44
CA VAL A 48 5.02 5.49 -1.30
C VAL A 48 5.42 4.03 -1.51
N GLY A 49 5.47 3.23 -0.45
CA GLY A 49 5.77 1.80 -0.53
C GLY A 49 4.78 1.04 -1.41
N TRP A 50 3.48 1.32 -1.25
CA TRP A 50 2.42 0.74 -2.06
C TRP A 50 2.54 1.14 -3.53
N MET A 51 2.89 2.38 -3.84
CA MET A 51 3.09 2.83 -5.22
C MET A 51 4.23 2.07 -5.90
N ILE A 52 5.34 1.84 -5.17
CA ILE A 52 6.47 1.03 -5.67
C ILE A 52 6.02 -0.42 -5.93
N GLN A 53 5.30 -1.02 -4.97
CA GLN A 53 4.74 -2.37 -5.08
C GLN A 53 3.83 -2.50 -6.31
N LEU A 54 2.97 -1.50 -6.54
CA LEU A 54 2.02 -1.46 -7.65
C LEU A 54 2.74 -1.39 -9.01
N VAL A 55 3.76 -0.52 -9.12
CA VAL A 55 4.59 -0.43 -10.33
C VAL A 55 5.38 -1.72 -10.58
N TYR A 56 5.91 -2.34 -9.52
CA TYR A 56 6.60 -3.62 -9.62
C TYR A 56 5.66 -4.74 -10.12
N MET A 57 4.44 -4.82 -9.57
CA MET A 57 3.45 -5.81 -9.97
C MET A 57 2.96 -5.61 -11.42
N LEU A 58 2.79 -4.34 -11.85
CA LEU A 58 2.49 -4.00 -13.24
C LEU A 58 3.61 -4.46 -14.19
N LYS A 59 4.87 -4.11 -13.90
CA LYS A 59 6.03 -4.52 -14.70
C LYS A 59 6.15 -6.05 -14.80
N LYS A 60 5.92 -6.76 -13.69
CA LYS A 60 5.94 -8.23 -13.66
C LYS A 60 4.82 -8.83 -14.52
N THR A 61 3.62 -8.24 -14.48
CA THR A 61 2.46 -8.68 -15.27
C THR A 61 2.69 -8.46 -16.77
N GLU A 62 3.30 -7.34 -17.16
CA GLU A 62 3.67 -7.08 -18.56
C GLU A 62 4.74 -8.05 -19.07
N LYS A 63 5.78 -8.31 -18.28
CA LYS A 63 6.82 -9.28 -18.64
C LYS A 63 6.28 -10.69 -18.84
N GLN A 64 5.39 -11.14 -17.94
CA GLN A 64 4.73 -12.45 -18.06
C GLN A 64 3.84 -12.58 -19.30
N LYS A 65 3.23 -11.48 -19.75
CA LYS A 65 2.44 -11.46 -20.98
C LYS A 65 3.32 -11.53 -22.23
N SER A 66 4.54 -11.00 -22.18
CA SER A 66 5.50 -11.04 -23.29
C SER A 66 6.21 -12.39 -23.49
N GLU A 67 6.38 -13.18 -22.43
CA GLU A 67 7.05 -14.50 -22.50
C GLU A 67 6.09 -15.66 -22.87
N ASN A 68 4.78 -15.42 -22.88
CA ASN A 68 3.75 -16.42 -23.23
C ASN A 68 3.10 -16.18 -24.61
N ILE A 69 3.73 -15.37 -25.46
CA ILE A 69 3.42 -15.19 -26.89
C ILE A 69 4.65 -15.64 -27.68
#